data_AF-A0A0H3ZSZ5-F1
#
_entry.id   AF-A0A0H3ZSZ5-F1
#
_cell.length_a   1.000
_cell.length_b   1.000
_cell.length_c   1.000
_cell.angle_alpha   90.00
_cell.angle_beta   90.00
_cell.angle_gamma   90.00
#
_symmetry.space_group_name_H-M   'P 1'
#
loop_
_entity.id
_entity.type
_entity.pdbx_description
1 polymer ?
#
loop_
_entity_poly.entity_id
_entity_poly.type
_entity_poly.pdbx_seq_one_letter_code
_entity_poly.pdbx_strand_id
1 'polypeptide(L)'
;MVEKRKPSNDSALAGDSFKGSDSAEKLPDRISRYGKAKSRAMENCNWLAEYSKSLEGICSVKDSDEIKPMDSAERSQVDKLRMTVESCSNWMVFHHYYTVDKIRLARGSFCKKHLMCPLCAIRRGAKSLKAYLDRYELILAENAHLKPYFLTLTVANGDDLKERIDHLTKSFKKYMTRKRVADTRGYGYTELNKIHGGVFTYEFTYSDKNGWHPHIHMVALCDPNDLPDFPIGSKSGKKKQESRLSKEWLSVSGDSFIVDFRPIENDPVEGFIEVFKYALKFSDLTPAKNYEAFKLLKGKRLQGSFGLFWGVKIPENMSDELLDELPYIELLYRYTNAGYSVADYKKVEV
;
A
#
# COMPACT_ATOMS: atom_id res chain seq x y z
N MET A 1 -4.86 10.64 -25.93
CA MET A 1 -4.50 9.74 -24.82
C MET A 1 -5.76 9.56 -23.99
N VAL A 2 -6.46 8.43 -24.16
CA VAL A 2 -7.72 8.17 -23.45
C VAL A 2 -7.36 7.87 -22.00
N GLU A 3 -7.88 8.67 -21.06
CA GLU A 3 -7.82 8.36 -19.64
C GLU A 3 -8.41 6.97 -19.42
N LYS A 4 -7.53 6.01 -19.09
CA LYS A 4 -7.99 4.70 -18.62
C LYS A 4 -8.75 4.92 -17.32
N ARG A 5 -9.97 4.40 -17.25
CA ARG A 5 -10.74 4.29 -15.99
C ARG A 5 -9.81 3.73 -14.91
N LYS A 6 -9.74 4.42 -13.76
CA LYS A 6 -9.04 3.94 -12.58
C LYS A 6 -9.54 2.53 -12.22
N PRO A 7 -8.65 1.56 -11.93
CA PRO A 7 -9.08 0.25 -11.47
C PRO A 7 -9.84 0.39 -10.14
N SER A 8 -10.95 -0.35 -10.01
CA SER A 8 -11.96 -0.24 -8.96
C SER A 8 -11.50 -0.77 -7.60
N ASN A 9 -10.48 -0.15 -7.00
CA ASN A 9 -10.02 -0.47 -5.65
C ASN A 9 -10.33 0.65 -4.63
N ASP A 10 -11.14 1.64 -5.01
CA ASP A 10 -11.46 2.79 -4.17
C ASP A 10 -12.17 2.41 -2.85
N SER A 11 -12.71 1.20 -2.72
CA SER A 11 -13.39 0.72 -1.50
C SER A 11 -12.56 -0.17 -0.56
N ALA A 12 -11.34 -0.57 -0.94
CA ALA A 12 -10.63 -1.65 -0.23
C ALA A 12 -10.14 -1.28 1.18
N LEU A 13 -9.71 -0.02 1.37
CA LEU A 13 -9.36 0.54 2.70
C LEU A 13 -10.49 1.42 3.27
N ALA A 14 -11.46 1.82 2.43
CA ALA A 14 -12.52 2.80 2.75
C ALA A 14 -13.44 2.39 3.92
N GLY A 15 -13.43 1.13 4.34
CA GLY A 15 -14.25 0.66 5.47
C GLY A 15 -13.47 0.12 6.66
N ASP A 16 -12.15 0.37 6.74
CA ASP A 16 -11.30 -0.16 7.82
C ASP A 16 -10.72 0.93 8.73
N SER A 17 -10.89 2.22 8.42
CA SER A 17 -10.23 3.33 9.16
C SER A 17 -10.97 4.67 9.16
N PHE A 18 -12.27 4.69 8.85
CA PHE A 18 -13.05 5.93 8.76
C PHE A 18 -13.92 6.11 10.00
N LYS A 19 -14.25 7.35 10.35
CA LYS A 19 -15.33 7.63 11.30
C LYS A 19 -16.61 6.94 10.79
N GLY A 20 -17.12 5.98 11.56
CA GLY A 20 -18.33 5.20 11.23
C GLY A 20 -18.09 3.88 10.49
N SER A 21 -16.85 3.56 10.08
CA SER A 21 -16.53 2.27 9.44
C SER A 21 -16.52 1.09 10.41
N ASP A 22 -16.68 1.38 11.69
CA ASP A 22 -16.70 0.45 12.79
C ASP A 22 -18.11 0.20 13.35
N SER A 23 -19.17 0.64 12.68
CA SER A 23 -20.55 0.32 13.08
C SER A 23 -20.94 -1.11 12.73
N ALA A 24 -21.98 -1.64 13.39
CA ALA A 24 -22.55 -2.95 13.08
C ALA A 24 -23.06 -3.05 11.64
N GLU A 25 -23.66 -1.98 11.12
CA GLU A 25 -24.17 -1.91 9.75
C GLU A 25 -23.08 -2.16 8.70
N LYS A 26 -21.84 -1.75 8.96
CA LYS A 26 -20.71 -1.89 8.01
C LYS A 26 -19.93 -3.19 8.16
N LEU A 27 -20.24 -4.03 9.16
CA LEU A 27 -19.57 -5.32 9.34
C LEU A 27 -19.72 -6.24 8.13
N PRO A 28 -20.92 -6.45 7.53
CA PRO A 28 -21.06 -7.35 6.39
C PRO A 28 -20.15 -6.95 5.21
N ASP A 29 -20.05 -5.64 4.92
CA ASP A 29 -19.16 -5.12 3.89
C ASP A 29 -17.69 -5.39 4.22
N ARG A 30 -17.29 -5.19 5.47
CA ARG A 30 -15.93 -5.46 5.96
C ARG A 30 -15.58 -6.94 5.83
N ILE A 31 -16.48 -7.83 6.24
CA ILE A 31 -16.32 -9.29 6.12
C ILE A 31 -16.25 -9.71 4.64
N SER A 32 -17.10 -9.14 3.78
CA SER A 32 -17.08 -9.38 2.34
C SER A 32 -15.74 -8.96 1.70
N ARG A 33 -15.22 -7.77 2.04
CA ARG A 33 -13.90 -7.30 1.59
C ARG A 33 -12.78 -8.25 2.02
N TYR A 34 -12.78 -8.68 3.29
CA TYR A 34 -11.81 -9.65 3.79
C TYR A 34 -11.94 -11.00 3.09
N GLY A 35 -13.16 -11.45 2.80
CA GLY A 35 -13.44 -12.68 2.05
C GLY A 35 -12.83 -12.64 0.65
N LYS A 36 -13.06 -11.55 -0.10
CA LYS A 36 -12.44 -11.33 -1.43
C LYS A 36 -10.91 -11.32 -1.35
N ALA A 37 -10.35 -10.63 -0.36
CA ALA A 37 -8.91 -10.55 -0.16
C ALA A 37 -8.28 -11.91 0.20
N LYS A 38 -8.98 -12.72 1.00
CA LYS A 38 -8.57 -14.09 1.32
C LYS A 38 -8.70 -15.02 0.10
N SER A 39 -9.77 -14.91 -0.69
CA SER A 39 -9.93 -15.66 -1.94
C SER A 39 -8.77 -15.40 -2.90
N ARG A 40 -8.42 -14.12 -3.12
CA ARG A 40 -7.25 -13.74 -3.93
C ARG A 40 -5.94 -14.31 -3.36
N ALA A 41 -5.78 -14.36 -2.04
CA ALA A 41 -4.63 -15.00 -1.41
C ALA A 41 -4.58 -16.51 -1.71
N MET A 42 -5.74 -17.19 -1.73
CA MET A 42 -5.83 -18.61 -2.06
C MET A 42 -5.48 -18.88 -3.54
N GLU A 43 -5.87 -18.01 -4.46
CA GLU A 43 -5.43 -18.08 -5.87
C GLU A 43 -3.90 -18.01 -6.00
N ASN A 44 -3.27 -17.10 -5.24
CA ASN A 44 -1.81 -17.03 -5.19
C ASN A 44 -1.22 -18.34 -4.61
N CYS A 45 -1.83 -18.92 -3.58
CA CYS A 45 -1.39 -20.19 -3.00
C CYS A 45 -1.52 -21.37 -3.98
N ASN A 46 -2.60 -21.43 -4.76
CA ASN A 46 -2.79 -22.45 -5.79
C ASN A 46 -1.70 -22.36 -6.85
N TRP A 47 -1.44 -21.17 -7.36
CA TRP A 47 -0.35 -20.93 -8.30
C TRP A 47 1.03 -21.29 -7.70
N LEU A 48 1.29 -20.94 -6.44
CA LEU A 48 2.54 -21.32 -5.76
C LEU A 48 2.68 -22.84 -5.62
N ALA A 49 1.57 -23.57 -5.44
CA ALA A 49 1.59 -25.04 -5.39
C ALA A 49 1.98 -25.64 -6.75
N GLU A 50 1.40 -25.13 -7.84
CA GLU A 50 1.74 -25.52 -9.20
C GLU A 50 3.19 -25.17 -9.55
N TYR A 51 3.63 -23.96 -9.18
CA TYR A 51 5.00 -23.52 -9.37
C TYR A 51 5.99 -24.41 -8.60
N SER A 52 5.70 -24.72 -7.32
CA SER A 52 6.51 -25.63 -6.51
C SER A 52 6.65 -27.02 -7.15
N LYS A 53 5.55 -27.58 -7.71
CA LYS A 53 5.59 -28.85 -8.46
C LYS A 53 6.41 -28.75 -9.75
N SER A 54 6.32 -27.62 -10.46
CA SER A 54 7.09 -27.44 -11.70
C SER A 54 8.60 -27.45 -11.47
N LEU A 55 9.05 -27.05 -10.27
CA LEU A 55 10.45 -27.16 -9.85
C LEU A 55 10.89 -28.63 -9.66
N GLU A 56 9.97 -29.58 -9.46
CA GLU A 56 10.30 -31.02 -9.38
C GLU A 56 10.65 -31.60 -10.76
N GLY A 57 9.96 -31.17 -11.81
CA GLY A 57 10.09 -31.70 -13.17
C GLY A 57 11.41 -31.33 -13.86
N ILE A 58 12.09 -30.27 -13.41
CA ILE A 58 13.39 -29.84 -13.94
C ILE A 58 14.51 -30.83 -13.56
N CYS A 59 14.35 -31.60 -12.47
CA CYS A 59 15.34 -32.58 -12.01
C CYS A 59 15.33 -33.94 -12.74
N SER A 60 14.47 -34.13 -13.75
CA SER A 60 14.22 -35.46 -14.35
C SER A 60 14.95 -35.73 -15.67
N VAL A 61 15.82 -34.83 -16.14
CA VAL A 61 16.69 -35.13 -17.30
C VAL A 61 17.87 -35.95 -16.79
N LYS A 62 17.77 -37.27 -16.99
CA LYS A 62 18.89 -38.20 -16.86
C LYS A 62 19.89 -37.91 -17.98
N ASP A 63 20.87 -37.06 -17.72
CA ASP A 63 22.21 -37.17 -18.29
C ASP A 63 23.19 -36.32 -17.47
N SER A 64 24.15 -37.01 -16.84
CA SER A 64 25.37 -36.52 -16.18
C SER A 64 25.25 -35.49 -15.04
N ASP A 65 25.54 -35.97 -13.81
CA ASP A 65 26.35 -35.34 -12.77
C ASP A 65 26.41 -33.79 -12.71
N GLU A 66 25.35 -33.15 -12.19
CA GLU A 66 25.39 -31.94 -11.35
C GLU A 66 23.96 -31.47 -11.02
N ILE A 67 23.28 -32.11 -10.06
CA ILE A 67 22.05 -31.53 -9.48
C ILE A 67 22.49 -30.38 -8.58
N LYS A 68 22.33 -29.14 -9.05
CA LYS A 68 22.68 -27.94 -8.27
C LYS A 68 21.82 -27.86 -6.99
N PRO A 69 22.42 -27.62 -5.80
CA PRO A 69 21.70 -27.46 -4.52
C PRO A 69 20.63 -26.34 -4.48
N MET A 70 20.65 -25.43 -5.44
CA MET A 70 19.88 -24.18 -5.46
C MET A 70 18.36 -24.39 -5.60
N ASP A 71 17.93 -25.42 -6.34
CA ASP A 71 16.51 -25.62 -6.69
C ASP A 71 15.70 -26.21 -5.53
N SER A 72 16.33 -27.01 -4.66
CA SER A 72 15.72 -27.51 -3.42
C SER A 72 15.39 -26.39 -2.43
N ALA A 73 16.23 -25.33 -2.40
CA ALA A 73 16.09 -24.20 -1.49
C ALA A 73 14.96 -23.26 -1.93
N GLU A 74 14.85 -22.96 -3.24
CA GLU A 74 13.73 -22.13 -3.76
C GLU A 74 12.40 -22.83 -3.51
N ARG A 75 12.30 -24.13 -3.81
CA ARG A 75 11.10 -24.92 -3.53
C ARG A 75 10.69 -24.85 -2.06
N SER A 76 11.63 -25.09 -1.14
CA SER A 76 11.37 -25.00 0.30
C SER A 76 10.86 -23.61 0.71
N GLN A 77 11.37 -22.54 0.10
CA GLN A 77 10.92 -21.18 0.37
C GLN A 77 9.51 -20.91 -0.18
N VAL A 78 9.20 -21.42 -1.37
CA VAL A 78 7.86 -21.34 -1.99
C VAL A 78 6.84 -22.06 -1.12
N ASP A 79 7.13 -23.30 -0.69
CA ASP A 79 6.20 -24.09 0.12
C ASP A 79 5.96 -23.44 1.49
N LYS A 80 7.02 -22.94 2.15
CA LYS A 80 6.89 -22.19 3.40
C LYS A 80 6.04 -20.94 3.24
N LEU A 81 6.24 -20.18 2.15
CA LEU A 81 5.44 -18.99 1.85
C LEU A 81 3.96 -19.37 1.64
N ARG A 82 3.71 -20.41 0.83
CA ARG A 82 2.37 -20.93 0.53
C ARG A 82 1.63 -21.30 1.81
N MET A 83 2.20 -22.18 2.64
CA MET A 83 1.59 -22.62 3.91
C MET A 83 1.33 -21.45 4.87
N THR A 84 2.25 -20.48 4.91
CA THR A 84 2.12 -19.28 5.74
C THR A 84 0.97 -18.37 5.28
N VAL A 85 0.78 -18.20 3.96
CA VAL A 85 -0.32 -17.39 3.40
C VAL A 85 -1.66 -18.14 3.45
N GLU A 86 -1.65 -19.44 3.21
CA GLU A 86 -2.81 -20.32 3.24
C GLU A 86 -3.46 -20.39 4.63
N SER A 87 -2.66 -20.40 5.70
CA SER A 87 -3.15 -20.38 7.09
C SER A 87 -3.58 -18.99 7.60
N CYS A 88 -3.32 -17.94 6.83
CA CYS A 88 -3.63 -16.55 7.21
C CYS A 88 -5.14 -16.31 7.28
N SER A 89 -5.61 -15.79 8.41
CA SER A 89 -6.98 -15.31 8.62
C SER A 89 -8.04 -16.37 8.42
N ASN A 90 -7.73 -17.65 8.67
CA ASN A 90 -8.75 -18.70 8.66
C ASN A 90 -9.82 -18.47 9.74
N TRP A 91 -9.44 -17.76 10.80
CA TRP A 91 -10.31 -17.34 11.90
C TRP A 91 -10.10 -15.86 12.21
N MET A 92 -11.19 -15.16 12.50
CA MET A 92 -11.19 -13.78 12.99
C MET A 92 -12.20 -13.64 14.12
N VAL A 93 -11.87 -12.84 15.12
CA VAL A 93 -12.75 -12.55 16.26
C VAL A 93 -13.07 -11.07 16.24
N PHE A 94 -14.35 -10.73 16.20
CA PHE A 94 -14.82 -9.36 16.34
C PHE A 94 -15.53 -9.17 17.68
N HIS A 95 -15.32 -8.02 18.30
CA HIS A 95 -16.09 -7.56 19.45
C HIS A 95 -17.07 -6.51 18.96
N HIS A 96 -18.36 -6.78 19.13
CA HIS A 96 -19.44 -5.82 18.90
C HIS A 96 -19.88 -5.23 20.24
N TYR A 97 -19.36 -4.04 20.55
CA TYR A 97 -19.74 -3.20 21.67
C TYR A 97 -21.10 -2.56 21.37
N TYR A 98 -22.15 -3.34 21.62
CA TYR A 98 -23.53 -3.03 21.20
C TYR A 98 -24.14 -1.81 21.89
N THR A 99 -23.58 -1.37 23.03
CA THR A 99 -24.00 -0.16 23.74
C THR A 99 -23.60 1.14 23.04
N VAL A 100 -22.58 1.09 22.19
CA VAL A 100 -22.03 2.25 21.49
C VAL A 100 -21.98 2.05 19.97
N ASP A 101 -22.55 0.93 19.47
CA ASP A 101 -22.51 0.50 18.07
C ASP A 101 -21.09 0.54 17.48
N LYS A 102 -20.15 -0.14 18.17
CA LYS A 102 -18.75 -0.22 17.74
C LYS A 102 -18.31 -1.66 17.57
N ILE A 103 -17.57 -1.91 16.49
CA ILE A 103 -17.00 -3.18 16.13
C ILE A 103 -15.49 -3.06 16.03
N ARG A 104 -14.82 -3.99 16.70
CA ARG A 104 -13.35 -4.11 16.72
C ARG A 104 -12.94 -5.50 16.32
N LEU A 105 -12.01 -5.62 15.37
CA LEU A 105 -11.32 -6.88 15.11
C LEU A 105 -10.38 -7.15 16.28
N ALA A 106 -10.83 -7.95 17.24
CA ALA A 106 -10.08 -8.26 18.45
C ALA A 106 -8.92 -9.20 18.19
N ARG A 107 -9.14 -10.26 17.39
CA ARG A 107 -8.13 -11.30 17.14
C ARG A 107 -8.21 -11.83 15.71
N GLY A 108 -7.09 -12.35 15.22
CA GLY A 108 -7.00 -13.05 13.95
C GLY A 108 -5.60 -13.61 13.73
N SER A 109 -5.46 -14.63 12.89
CA SER A 109 -4.15 -15.14 12.48
C SER A 109 -3.63 -14.35 11.28
N PHE A 110 -2.53 -13.62 11.39
CA PHE A 110 -2.01 -12.81 10.27
C PHE A 110 -0.60 -13.23 9.89
N CYS A 111 -0.39 -13.59 8.63
CA CYS A 111 0.91 -14.03 8.12
C CYS A 111 1.91 -12.88 7.90
N LYS A 112 1.42 -11.63 7.89
CA LYS A 112 2.16 -10.39 7.66
C LYS A 112 2.91 -10.31 6.30
N LYS A 113 2.65 -11.24 5.38
CA LYS A 113 3.17 -11.25 4.00
C LYS A 113 2.34 -10.36 3.08
N HIS A 114 2.21 -9.08 3.42
CA HIS A 114 1.32 -8.10 2.74
C HIS A 114 1.46 -8.06 1.20
N LEU A 115 2.66 -8.29 0.64
CA LEU A 115 2.84 -8.35 -0.82
C LEU A 115 2.20 -9.59 -1.48
N MET A 116 2.01 -10.70 -0.75
CA MET A 116 1.38 -11.94 -1.27
C MET A 116 -0.01 -12.22 -0.67
N CYS A 117 -0.34 -11.56 0.43
CA CYS A 117 -1.59 -11.72 1.17
C CYS A 117 -2.35 -10.39 1.19
N PRO A 118 -3.33 -10.20 0.28
CA PRO A 118 -4.12 -8.98 0.20
C PRO A 118 -4.83 -8.63 1.51
N LEU A 119 -5.26 -9.63 2.29
CA LEU A 119 -5.86 -9.38 3.60
C LEU A 119 -4.87 -8.72 4.58
N CYS A 120 -3.63 -9.20 4.64
CA CYS A 120 -2.58 -8.53 5.41
C CYS A 120 -2.21 -7.16 4.83
N ALA A 121 -2.32 -6.96 3.51
CA ALA A 121 -2.15 -5.64 2.91
C ALA A 121 -3.25 -4.66 3.35
N ILE A 122 -4.52 -5.07 3.35
CA ILE A 122 -5.64 -4.24 3.82
C ILE A 122 -5.40 -3.82 5.26
N ARG A 123 -5.15 -4.79 6.14
CA ARG A 123 -4.94 -4.53 7.58
C ARG A 123 -3.74 -3.61 7.83
N ARG A 124 -2.63 -3.81 7.11
CA ARG A 124 -1.45 -2.94 7.21
C ARG A 124 -1.75 -1.53 6.71
N GLY A 125 -2.42 -1.42 5.56
CA GLY A 125 -2.83 -0.13 4.98
C GLY A 125 -3.75 0.65 5.92
N ALA A 126 -4.72 -0.03 6.55
CA ALA A 126 -5.61 0.56 7.55
C ALA A 126 -4.86 1.09 8.78
N LYS A 127 -3.88 0.35 9.30
CA LYS A 127 -3.03 0.81 10.41
C LYS A 127 -2.19 2.03 10.04
N SER A 128 -1.59 2.03 8.84
CA SER A 128 -0.91 3.21 8.33
C SER A 128 -1.87 4.39 8.19
N LEU A 129 -3.05 4.18 7.60
CA LEU A 129 -4.05 5.21 7.38
C LEU A 129 -4.47 5.88 8.70
N LYS A 130 -4.88 5.11 9.71
CA LYS A 130 -5.21 5.65 11.05
C LYS A 130 -4.06 6.49 11.61
N ALA A 131 -2.85 5.93 11.70
CA ALA A 131 -1.72 6.61 12.34
C ALA A 131 -1.34 7.93 11.64
N TYR A 132 -1.45 8.00 10.32
CA TYR A 132 -1.14 9.22 9.57
C TYR A 132 -2.28 10.23 9.56
N LEU A 133 -3.54 9.80 9.64
CA LEU A 133 -4.68 10.71 9.85
C LEU A 133 -4.63 11.35 11.24
N ASP A 134 -4.38 10.55 12.29
CA ASP A 134 -4.22 11.06 13.65
C ASP A 134 -3.09 12.11 13.70
N ARG A 135 -1.96 11.84 13.01
CA ARG A 135 -0.87 12.82 12.89
C ARG A 135 -1.27 14.05 12.08
N TYR A 136 -2.02 13.87 11.00
CA TYR A 136 -2.47 14.96 10.14
C TYR A 136 -3.37 15.95 10.89
N GLU A 137 -4.32 15.46 11.70
CA GLU A 137 -5.18 16.30 12.54
C GLU A 137 -4.36 17.17 13.49
N LEU A 138 -3.35 16.60 14.15
CA LEU A 138 -2.44 17.35 15.04
C LEU A 138 -1.63 18.41 14.28
N ILE A 139 -1.10 18.06 13.10
CA ILE A 139 -0.34 19.02 12.29
C ILE A 139 -1.20 20.22 11.91
N LEU A 140 -2.45 20.00 11.49
CA LEU A 140 -3.35 21.09 11.09
C LEU A 140 -3.81 21.95 12.26
N ALA A 141 -3.91 21.39 13.47
CA ALA A 141 -4.18 22.17 14.67
C ALA A 141 -3.05 23.19 14.93
N GLU A 142 -1.81 22.83 14.66
CA GLU A 142 -0.63 23.70 14.84
C GLU A 142 -0.33 24.57 13.60
N ASN A 143 -0.75 24.14 12.41
CA ASN A 143 -0.37 24.73 11.11
C ASN A 143 -1.59 24.91 10.20
N ALA A 144 -2.61 25.63 10.66
CA ALA A 144 -3.91 25.76 9.97
C ALA A 144 -3.86 26.33 8.53
N HIS A 145 -2.77 27.02 8.18
CA HIS A 145 -2.52 27.57 6.85
C HIS A 145 -2.14 26.49 5.83
N LEU A 146 -1.59 25.36 6.25
CA LEU A 146 -1.18 24.27 5.35
C LEU A 146 -2.39 23.52 4.81
N LYS A 147 -2.31 23.10 3.55
CA LYS A 147 -3.32 22.29 2.88
C LYS A 147 -2.71 21.03 2.28
N PRO A 148 -3.47 19.92 2.23
CA PRO A 148 -3.02 18.68 1.61
C PRO A 148 -3.11 18.75 0.08
N TYR A 149 -2.05 18.31 -0.58
CA TYR A 149 -1.95 18.14 -2.02
C TYR A 149 -1.55 16.70 -2.33
N PHE A 150 -2.02 16.19 -3.46
CA PHE A 150 -1.61 14.91 -4.00
C PHE A 150 -0.51 15.11 -5.03
N LEU A 151 0.64 14.47 -4.81
CA LEU A 151 1.79 14.49 -5.71
C LEU A 151 2.06 13.07 -6.23
N THR A 152 2.10 12.92 -7.55
CA THR A 152 2.54 11.71 -8.24
C THR A 152 3.84 11.98 -8.99
N LEU A 153 4.87 11.15 -8.76
CA LEU A 153 6.13 11.16 -9.51
C LEU A 153 6.30 9.83 -10.23
N THR A 154 6.46 9.85 -11.54
CA THR A 154 6.51 8.63 -12.38
C THR A 154 7.83 8.55 -13.13
N VAL A 155 8.49 7.40 -13.19
CA VAL A 155 9.62 7.16 -14.12
C VAL A 155 9.15 6.43 -15.37
N ALA A 156 9.98 6.33 -16.41
CA ALA A 156 9.57 5.66 -17.64
C ALA A 156 9.24 4.18 -17.37
N ASN A 157 8.29 3.65 -18.14
CA ASN A 157 7.96 2.22 -18.06
C ASN A 157 9.15 1.36 -18.50
N GLY A 158 9.15 0.10 -18.11
CA GLY A 158 10.19 -0.84 -18.55
C GLY A 158 9.88 -2.28 -18.17
N ASP A 159 10.49 -3.23 -18.87
CA ASP A 159 10.17 -4.65 -18.72
C ASP A 159 10.83 -5.30 -17.49
N ASP A 160 11.99 -4.78 -17.07
CA ASP A 160 12.72 -5.27 -15.89
C ASP A 160 12.23 -4.58 -14.60
N LEU A 161 11.51 -5.32 -13.76
CA LEU A 161 11.02 -4.80 -12.49
C LEU A 161 12.14 -4.34 -11.56
N LYS A 162 13.23 -5.12 -11.46
CA LYS A 162 14.32 -4.83 -10.53
C LYS A 162 14.99 -3.52 -10.91
N GLU A 163 15.29 -3.36 -12.19
CA GLU A 163 15.88 -2.14 -12.71
C GLU A 163 14.93 -0.95 -12.51
N ARG A 164 13.63 -1.08 -12.83
CA ARG A 164 12.63 -0.02 -12.60
C ARG A 164 12.49 0.37 -11.12
N ILE A 165 12.54 -0.58 -10.18
CA ILE A 165 12.56 -0.32 -8.73
C ILE A 165 13.81 0.49 -8.35
N ASP A 166 14.98 0.00 -8.76
CA ASP A 166 16.26 0.61 -8.40
C ASP A 166 16.36 2.02 -8.98
N HIS A 167 15.88 2.23 -10.21
CA HIS A 167 15.82 3.51 -10.88
C HIS A 167 14.93 4.51 -10.12
N LEU A 168 13.64 4.19 -9.92
CA LEU A 168 12.71 5.07 -9.21
C LEU A 168 13.22 5.42 -7.79
N THR A 169 13.75 4.42 -7.08
CA THR A 169 14.27 4.61 -5.72
C THR A 169 15.48 5.54 -5.71
N LYS A 170 16.42 5.38 -6.64
CA LYS A 170 17.61 6.24 -6.78
C LYS A 170 17.21 7.66 -7.16
N SER A 171 16.32 7.85 -8.13
CA SER A 171 15.85 9.16 -8.58
C SER A 171 15.18 9.93 -7.44
N PHE A 172 14.28 9.27 -6.71
CA PHE A 172 13.60 9.91 -5.58
C PHE A 172 14.56 10.20 -4.42
N LYS A 173 15.47 9.27 -4.09
CA LYS A 173 16.52 9.51 -3.08
C LYS A 173 17.40 10.71 -3.45
N LYS A 174 17.78 10.85 -4.72
CA LYS A 174 18.53 12.01 -5.23
C LYS A 174 17.74 13.29 -5.01
N TYR A 175 16.44 13.30 -5.32
CA TYR A 175 15.59 14.48 -5.15
C TYR A 175 15.43 14.90 -3.68
N MET A 176 15.14 13.94 -2.80
CA MET A 176 15.07 14.18 -1.35
C MET A 176 16.41 14.62 -0.75
N THR A 177 17.52 14.13 -1.30
CA THR A 177 18.87 14.58 -0.89
C THR A 177 19.08 16.03 -1.27
N ARG A 178 18.67 16.47 -2.47
CA ARG A 178 18.73 17.88 -2.89
C ARG A 178 17.90 18.77 -1.96
N LYS A 179 16.65 18.39 -1.67
CA LYS A 179 15.81 19.09 -0.67
C LYS A 179 16.55 19.27 0.66
N ARG A 180 17.04 18.16 1.24
CA ARG A 180 17.74 18.19 2.54
C ARG A 180 19.00 19.05 2.51
N VAL A 181 19.78 18.97 1.44
CA VAL A 181 20.99 19.79 1.28
C VAL A 181 20.62 21.27 1.21
N ALA A 182 19.58 21.63 0.46
CA ALA A 182 19.10 23.01 0.40
C ALA A 182 18.59 23.50 1.76
N ASP A 183 17.79 22.69 2.47
CA ASP A 183 17.32 23.00 3.83
C ASP A 183 18.50 23.23 4.80
N THR A 184 19.58 22.44 4.67
CA THR A 184 20.75 22.53 5.57
C THR A 184 21.68 23.68 5.22
N ARG A 185 21.87 23.97 3.93
CA ARG A 185 22.86 24.94 3.45
C ARG A 185 22.28 26.33 3.19
N GLY A 186 20.96 26.46 3.07
CA GLY A 186 20.27 27.71 2.77
C GLY A 186 20.34 28.14 1.30
N TYR A 187 20.79 27.28 0.38
CA TYR A 187 20.84 27.56 -1.06
C TYR A 187 20.62 26.29 -1.91
N GLY A 188 20.26 26.46 -3.18
CA GLY A 188 19.99 25.34 -4.09
C GLY A 188 18.58 24.73 -3.94
N TYR A 189 17.61 25.55 -3.52
CA TYR A 189 16.21 25.17 -3.33
C TYR A 189 15.61 24.51 -4.57
N THR A 190 14.86 23.44 -4.32
CA THR A 190 14.04 22.72 -5.29
C THR A 190 12.56 22.93 -4.97
N GLU A 191 11.66 22.56 -5.88
CA GLU A 191 10.21 22.67 -5.63
C GLU A 191 9.74 21.80 -4.45
N LEU A 192 10.46 20.72 -4.11
CA LEU A 192 10.19 19.96 -2.87
C LEU A 192 10.49 20.74 -1.59
N ASN A 193 11.31 21.79 -1.63
CA ASN A 193 11.56 22.61 -0.43
C ASN A 193 10.29 23.29 0.08
N LYS A 194 9.34 23.57 -0.82
CA LYS A 194 8.01 24.13 -0.52
C LYS A 194 7.02 23.14 0.10
N ILE A 195 7.40 21.86 0.22
CA ILE A 195 6.62 20.83 0.91
C ILE A 195 7.10 20.73 2.36
N HIS A 196 6.23 21.09 3.30
CA HIS A 196 6.52 21.13 4.74
C HIS A 196 6.50 19.73 5.38
N GLY A 197 5.74 18.81 4.81
CA GLY A 197 5.73 17.40 5.20
C GLY A 197 5.09 16.54 4.14
N GLY A 198 5.57 15.31 3.99
CA GLY A 198 4.97 14.36 3.06
C GLY A 198 4.98 12.94 3.59
N VAL A 199 3.95 12.17 3.23
CA VAL A 199 3.91 10.70 3.36
C VAL A 199 3.70 10.11 1.98
N PHE A 200 4.47 9.09 1.64
CA PHE A 200 4.50 8.54 0.29
C PHE A 200 4.69 7.03 0.26
N THR A 201 4.31 6.44 -0.86
CA THR A 201 4.47 5.02 -1.16
C THR A 201 4.93 4.79 -2.58
N TYR A 202 5.70 3.72 -2.78
CA TYR A 202 6.06 3.23 -4.11
C TYR A 202 4.98 2.28 -4.61
N GLU A 203 4.46 2.54 -5.80
CA GLU A 203 3.47 1.70 -6.49
C GLU A 203 4.08 1.14 -7.79
N PHE A 204 3.89 -0.17 -7.99
CA PHE A 204 4.37 -0.90 -9.17
C PHE A 204 3.21 -1.68 -9.75
N THR A 205 2.69 -1.24 -10.89
CA THR A 205 1.67 -1.96 -11.67
C THR A 205 2.29 -2.46 -12.97
N TYR A 206 1.62 -3.39 -13.66
CA TYR A 206 2.14 -4.02 -14.87
C TYR A 206 1.08 -4.07 -15.97
N SER A 207 1.49 -3.91 -17.22
CA SER A 207 0.67 -4.24 -18.39
C SER A 207 1.50 -4.84 -19.52
N ASP A 208 0.96 -5.81 -20.25
CA ASP A 208 1.70 -6.50 -21.33
C ASP A 208 2.18 -5.55 -22.44
N LYS A 209 1.48 -4.43 -22.64
CA LYS A 209 1.83 -3.45 -23.69
C LYS A 209 3.07 -2.63 -23.35
N ASN A 210 3.29 -2.33 -22.07
CA ASN A 210 4.24 -1.29 -21.66
C ASN A 210 5.20 -1.75 -20.54
N GLY A 211 5.07 -2.98 -20.05
CA GLY A 211 5.84 -3.49 -18.91
C GLY A 211 5.39 -2.90 -17.58
N TRP A 212 6.34 -2.68 -16.68
CA TRP A 212 6.12 -2.13 -15.35
C TRP A 212 5.95 -0.61 -15.36
N HIS A 213 5.04 -0.14 -14.51
CA HIS A 213 4.63 1.26 -14.34
C HIS A 213 4.97 1.77 -12.93
N PRO A 214 6.26 2.04 -12.66
CA PRO A 214 6.73 2.50 -11.36
C PRO A 214 6.39 3.98 -11.11
N HIS A 215 5.76 4.26 -9.98
CA HIS A 215 5.49 5.63 -9.55
C HIS A 215 5.42 5.77 -8.03
N ILE A 216 5.50 7.01 -7.56
CA ILE A 216 5.32 7.39 -6.16
C ILE A 216 4.01 8.15 -6.03
N HIS A 217 3.18 7.74 -5.09
CA HIS A 217 2.04 8.52 -4.61
C HIS A 217 2.40 9.18 -3.28
N MET A 218 2.08 10.46 -3.13
CA MET A 218 2.39 11.24 -1.95
C MET A 218 1.24 12.17 -1.56
N VAL A 219 0.90 12.20 -0.27
CA VAL A 219 0.21 13.34 0.34
C VAL A 219 1.28 14.32 0.82
N ALA A 220 1.21 15.55 0.34
CA ALA A 220 2.14 16.64 0.61
C ALA A 220 1.40 17.80 1.29
N LEU A 221 1.95 18.33 2.39
CA LEU A 221 1.45 19.54 3.04
C LEU A 221 2.21 20.75 2.52
N CYS A 222 1.48 21.70 1.95
CA CYS A 222 2.03 22.92 1.36
C CYS A 222 1.25 24.15 1.85
N ASP A 223 1.92 25.30 1.88
CA ASP A 223 1.25 26.60 1.98
C ASP A 223 0.68 26.96 0.59
N PRO A 224 -0.64 27.24 0.46
CA PRO A 224 -1.23 27.69 -0.79
C PRO A 224 -0.60 28.96 -1.40
N ASN A 225 0.09 29.77 -0.59
CA ASN A 225 0.78 30.98 -1.05
C ASN A 225 2.21 30.72 -1.57
N ASP A 226 2.77 29.54 -1.32
CA ASP A 226 4.09 29.14 -1.81
C ASP A 226 4.08 27.68 -2.29
N LEU A 227 3.36 27.44 -3.39
CA LEU A 227 3.23 26.11 -3.95
C LEU A 227 4.43 25.73 -4.85
N PRO A 228 4.75 24.43 -4.95
CA PRO A 228 5.54 23.89 -6.05
C PRO A 228 5.04 24.45 -7.39
N ASP A 229 5.95 24.98 -8.21
CA ASP A 229 5.63 25.51 -9.53
C ASP A 229 5.14 24.37 -10.42
N PHE A 230 3.81 24.34 -10.60
CA PHE A 230 3.09 23.38 -11.42
C PHE A 230 1.74 23.99 -11.84
N PRO A 231 1.31 23.84 -13.11
CA PRO A 231 0.05 24.41 -13.58
C PRO A 231 -1.13 23.53 -13.15
N ILE A 232 -1.54 23.66 -11.88
CA ILE A 232 -2.68 22.93 -11.29
C ILE A 232 -3.94 23.16 -12.15
N GLY A 233 -4.70 22.08 -12.39
CA GLY A 233 -5.92 22.12 -13.21
C GLY A 233 -5.68 22.18 -14.73
N SER A 234 -4.45 22.39 -15.20
CA SER A 234 -4.15 22.37 -16.63
C SER A 234 -4.34 20.96 -17.22
N LYS A 235 -5.13 20.86 -18.28
CA LYS A 235 -5.23 19.65 -19.11
C LYS A 235 -4.12 19.53 -20.16
N SER A 236 -3.30 20.58 -20.33
CA SER A 236 -2.20 20.58 -21.29
C SER A 236 -0.96 19.89 -20.72
N GLY A 237 -0.62 18.73 -21.28
CA GLY A 237 0.60 18.01 -20.96
C GLY A 237 1.87 18.84 -21.20
N LYS A 238 1.87 19.68 -22.25
CA LYS A 238 2.99 20.61 -22.54
C LYS A 238 3.20 21.61 -21.41
N LYS A 239 2.13 22.23 -20.90
CA LYS A 239 2.25 23.15 -19.74
C LYS A 239 2.77 22.44 -18.51
N LYS A 240 2.27 21.22 -18.21
CA LYS A 240 2.77 20.41 -17.09
C LYS A 240 4.27 20.11 -17.23
N GLN A 241 4.71 19.74 -18.43
CA GLN A 241 6.12 19.47 -18.75
C GLN A 241 7.02 20.70 -18.61
N GLU A 242 6.51 21.90 -18.92
CA GLU A 242 7.26 23.15 -18.83
C GLU A 242 7.46 23.67 -17.40
N SER A 243 6.71 23.13 -16.43
CA SER A 243 6.83 23.48 -15.01
C SER A 243 8.21 23.15 -14.42
N ARG A 244 8.66 23.93 -13.43
CA ARG A 244 9.92 23.67 -12.73
C ARG A 244 9.88 22.33 -12.02
N LEU A 245 8.75 21.95 -11.40
CA LEU A 245 8.62 20.65 -10.73
C LEU A 245 8.87 19.48 -11.68
N SER A 246 8.32 19.55 -12.90
CA SER A 246 8.53 18.54 -13.94
C SER A 246 9.96 18.51 -14.48
N LYS A 247 10.58 19.68 -14.71
CA LYS A 247 11.98 19.80 -15.13
C LYS A 247 12.95 19.28 -14.06
N GLU A 248 12.69 19.59 -12.80
CA GLU A 248 13.49 19.08 -11.69
C GLU A 248 13.37 17.56 -11.58
N TRP A 249 12.15 17.01 -11.72
CA TRP A 249 11.95 15.57 -11.78
C TRP A 249 12.74 14.92 -12.92
N LEU A 250 12.68 15.48 -14.13
CA LEU A 250 13.49 15.01 -15.26
C LEU A 250 15.00 15.06 -14.97
N SER A 251 15.48 16.09 -14.26
CA SER A 251 16.90 16.22 -13.92
C SER A 251 17.39 15.17 -12.90
N VAL A 252 16.49 14.62 -12.08
CA VAL A 252 16.82 13.58 -11.09
C VAL A 252 16.53 12.17 -11.62
N SER A 253 15.50 12.00 -12.44
CA SER A 253 15.12 10.73 -13.06
C SER A 253 15.97 10.41 -14.29
N GLY A 254 16.26 11.41 -15.12
CA GLY A 254 16.96 11.24 -16.39
C GLY A 254 16.09 10.66 -17.52
N ASP A 255 14.89 10.14 -17.22
CA ASP A 255 14.03 9.45 -18.19
C ASP A 255 12.55 9.89 -18.13
N SER A 256 12.16 10.73 -17.18
CA SER A 256 10.77 11.12 -17.04
C SER A 256 10.57 12.51 -16.48
N PHE A 257 9.70 13.27 -17.15
CA PHE A 257 9.16 14.54 -16.70
C PHE A 257 7.72 14.39 -16.17
N ILE A 258 7.19 13.16 -16.08
CA ILE A 258 5.80 12.91 -15.72
C ILE A 258 5.63 13.13 -14.21
N VAL A 259 4.91 14.21 -13.90
CA VAL A 259 4.48 14.61 -12.56
C VAL A 259 3.02 15.02 -12.61
N ASP A 260 2.27 14.72 -11.56
CA ASP A 260 0.96 15.31 -11.30
C ASP A 260 0.93 15.91 -9.89
N PHE A 261 0.50 17.16 -9.78
CA PHE A 261 0.36 17.87 -8.51
C PHE A 261 -1.00 18.58 -8.48
N ARG A 262 -1.83 18.27 -7.49
CA ARG A 262 -3.20 18.78 -7.38
C ARG A 262 -3.66 18.87 -5.93
N PRO A 263 -4.55 19.83 -5.58
CA PRO A 263 -5.14 19.89 -4.24
C PRO A 263 -5.98 18.64 -3.95
N ILE A 264 -6.10 18.31 -2.67
CA ILE A 264 -7.12 17.38 -2.18
C ILE A 264 -8.27 18.26 -1.68
N GLU A 265 -9.24 18.53 -2.57
CA GLU A 265 -10.29 19.56 -2.37
C GLU A 265 -11.42 19.12 -1.43
N ASN A 266 -11.60 17.81 -1.23
CA ASN A 266 -12.66 17.22 -0.40
C ASN A 266 -12.06 16.57 0.85
N ASP A 267 -12.63 15.43 1.28
CA ASP A 267 -12.14 14.64 2.40
C ASP A 267 -10.65 14.29 2.21
N PRO A 268 -9.74 14.83 3.05
CA PRO A 268 -8.31 14.55 2.98
C PRO A 268 -8.03 13.05 3.01
N VAL A 269 -8.90 12.28 3.65
CA VAL A 269 -8.76 10.84 3.80
C VAL A 269 -8.66 10.13 2.44
N GLU A 270 -9.37 10.60 1.40
CA GLU A 270 -9.28 10.00 0.06
C GLU A 270 -7.84 10.00 -0.49
N GLY A 271 -7.10 11.10 -0.25
CA GLY A 271 -5.69 11.21 -0.61
C GLY A 271 -4.82 10.20 0.14
N PHE A 272 -5.05 10.04 1.45
CA PHE A 272 -4.32 9.05 2.25
C PHE A 272 -4.68 7.61 1.88
N ILE A 273 -5.93 7.30 1.52
CA ILE A 273 -6.32 5.97 0.99
C ILE A 273 -5.47 5.62 -0.23
N GLU A 274 -5.37 6.54 -1.19
CA GLU A 274 -4.64 6.30 -2.43
C GLU A 274 -3.16 6.00 -2.16
N VAL A 275 -2.54 6.71 -1.19
CA VAL A 275 -1.18 6.41 -0.76
C VAL A 275 -1.10 5.02 -0.10
N PHE A 276 -1.98 4.68 0.84
CA PHE A 276 -1.83 3.43 1.60
C PHE A 276 -2.33 2.16 0.90
N LYS A 277 -3.01 2.26 -0.26
CA LYS A 277 -3.44 1.09 -1.05
C LYS A 277 -2.35 0.48 -1.94
N TYR A 278 -1.10 0.94 -1.89
CA TYR A 278 -0.01 0.45 -2.74
C TYR A 278 0.14 -1.09 -2.70
N ALA A 279 0.04 -1.70 -1.51
CA ALA A 279 0.17 -3.15 -1.35
C ALA A 279 -1.02 -3.93 -1.94
N LEU A 280 -2.17 -3.27 -2.12
CA LEU A 280 -3.36 -3.84 -2.74
C LEU A 280 -3.24 -3.85 -4.26
N LYS A 281 -2.42 -2.99 -4.86
CA LYS A 281 -2.20 -3.00 -6.32
C LYS A 281 -1.53 -4.29 -6.80
N PHE A 282 -0.83 -4.99 -5.90
CA PHE A 282 -0.28 -6.31 -6.19
C PHE A 282 -1.35 -7.40 -6.35
N SER A 283 -2.54 -7.24 -5.76
CA SER A 283 -3.64 -8.16 -6.05
C SER A 283 -4.19 -8.04 -7.47
N ASP A 284 -3.94 -6.91 -8.14
CA ASP A 284 -4.37 -6.68 -9.52
C ASP A 284 -3.42 -7.37 -10.54
N LEU A 285 -2.25 -7.84 -10.09
CA LEU A 285 -1.31 -8.61 -10.89
C LEU A 285 -1.75 -10.06 -11.02
N THR A 286 -1.33 -10.72 -12.10
CA THR A 286 -1.39 -12.19 -12.20
C THR A 286 -0.58 -12.82 -11.07
N PRO A 287 -0.94 -14.02 -10.57
CA PRO A 287 -0.19 -14.69 -9.50
C PRO A 287 1.33 -14.78 -9.76
N ALA A 288 1.72 -15.07 -11.01
CA ALA A 288 3.13 -15.12 -11.42
C ALA A 288 3.84 -13.76 -11.27
N LYS A 289 3.23 -12.68 -11.78
CA LYS A 289 3.79 -11.32 -11.65
C LYS A 289 3.79 -10.82 -10.21
N ASN A 290 2.79 -11.21 -9.42
CA ASN A 290 2.76 -10.91 -8.00
C ASN A 290 3.92 -11.59 -7.25
N TYR A 291 4.19 -12.86 -7.54
CA TYR A 291 5.32 -13.57 -6.95
C TYR A 291 6.68 -13.01 -7.38
N GLU A 292 6.85 -12.66 -8.66
CA GLU A 292 8.03 -11.94 -9.17
C GLU A 292 8.28 -10.65 -8.36
N ALA A 293 7.23 -9.83 -8.20
CA ALA A 293 7.31 -8.61 -7.42
C ALA A 293 7.59 -8.87 -5.94
N PHE A 294 6.95 -9.86 -5.34
CA PHE A 294 7.23 -10.27 -3.96
C PHE A 294 8.70 -10.62 -3.75
N LYS A 295 9.30 -11.43 -4.64
CA LYS A 295 10.71 -11.83 -4.51
C LYS A 295 11.65 -10.62 -4.48
N LEU A 296 11.39 -9.62 -5.32
CA LEU A 296 12.23 -8.43 -5.43
C LEU A 296 11.97 -7.39 -4.34
N LEU A 297 10.72 -7.24 -3.90
CA LEU A 297 10.30 -6.18 -2.99
C LEU A 297 10.30 -6.58 -1.52
N LYS A 298 10.33 -7.90 -1.22
CA LYS A 298 10.40 -8.39 0.16
C LYS A 298 11.60 -7.79 0.89
N GLY A 299 11.32 -7.14 2.03
CA GLY A 299 12.34 -6.48 2.86
C GLY A 299 12.68 -5.06 2.43
N LYS A 300 12.21 -4.58 1.27
CA LYS A 300 12.37 -3.17 0.87
C LYS A 300 11.34 -2.29 1.59
N ARG A 301 11.73 -1.05 1.88
CA ARG A 301 10.84 -0.03 2.46
C ARG A 301 10.06 0.65 1.32
N LEU A 302 8.77 0.33 1.21
CA LEU A 302 7.87 0.84 0.16
C LEU A 302 6.97 2.00 0.60
N GLN A 303 7.13 2.46 1.85
CA GLN A 303 6.43 3.60 2.42
C GLN A 303 7.47 4.45 3.16
N GLY A 304 7.36 5.77 3.06
CA GLY A 304 8.20 6.70 3.79
C GLY A 304 7.49 8.00 4.12
N SER A 305 8.13 8.81 4.95
CA SER A 305 7.68 10.16 5.28
C SER A 305 8.84 11.12 5.52
N PHE A 306 8.57 12.42 5.47
CA PHE A 306 9.50 13.48 5.77
C PHE A 306 8.78 14.72 6.32
N GLY A 307 9.54 15.66 6.87
CA GLY A 307 9.03 16.93 7.41
C GLY A 307 8.04 16.69 8.55
N LEU A 308 6.90 17.39 8.53
CA LEU A 308 5.89 17.33 9.60
C LEU A 308 5.31 15.91 9.87
N PHE A 309 5.35 15.03 8.87
CA PHE A 309 4.95 13.61 8.98
C PHE A 309 6.07 12.66 9.43
N TRP A 310 7.28 13.17 9.67
CA TRP A 310 8.39 12.34 10.12
C TRP A 310 8.16 11.84 11.56
N GLY A 311 8.59 10.61 11.84
CA GLY A 311 8.51 10.02 13.18
C GLY A 311 7.17 9.34 13.54
N VAL A 312 6.18 9.34 12.64
CA VAL A 312 4.92 8.61 12.85
C VAL A 312 5.20 7.12 13.04
N LYS A 313 4.75 6.58 14.19
CA LYS A 313 4.86 5.16 14.52
C LYS A 313 3.60 4.43 14.09
N ILE A 314 3.76 3.42 13.24
CA ILE A 314 2.65 2.56 12.79
C ILE A 314 2.59 1.37 13.75
N PRO A 315 1.43 1.07 14.37
CA PRO A 315 1.29 -0.10 15.22
C PRO A 315 1.61 -1.40 14.47
N GLU A 316 2.35 -2.31 15.11
CA GLU A 316 2.67 -3.63 14.54
C GLU A 316 1.52 -4.64 14.65
N ASN A 317 0.57 -4.38 15.55
CA ASN A 317 -0.60 -5.22 15.74
C ASN A 317 -1.57 -5.08 14.57
N MET A 318 -2.12 -6.21 14.11
CA MET A 318 -3.06 -6.25 12.99
C MET A 318 -4.52 -6.25 13.46
N SER A 319 -4.76 -6.36 14.76
CA SER A 319 -6.07 -6.21 15.42
C SER A 319 -6.38 -4.74 15.69
N ASP A 320 -7.65 -4.40 15.85
CA ASP A 320 -8.09 -3.07 16.25
C ASP A 320 -7.80 -2.81 17.74
N GLU A 321 -7.80 -1.53 18.12
CA GLU A 321 -7.75 -1.11 19.51
C GLU A 321 -9.10 -1.38 20.16
N LEU A 322 -9.10 -2.11 21.27
CA LEU A 322 -10.32 -2.50 21.98
C LEU A 322 -10.84 -1.35 22.84
N LEU A 323 -12.11 -1.43 23.22
CA LEU A 323 -12.72 -0.51 24.18
C LEU A 323 -12.77 -1.21 25.54
N ASP A 324 -12.21 -0.54 26.55
CA ASP A 324 -12.21 -1.04 27.92
C ASP A 324 -13.57 -0.81 28.58
N GLU A 325 -13.89 -1.63 29.58
CA GLU A 325 -15.06 -1.46 30.47
C GLU A 325 -16.44 -1.40 29.78
N LEU A 326 -16.56 -1.93 28.56
CA LEU A 326 -17.83 -2.00 27.84
C LEU A 326 -18.22 -3.46 27.53
N PRO A 327 -19.50 -3.84 27.75
CA PRO A 327 -19.98 -5.17 27.38
C PRO A 327 -20.01 -5.32 25.85
N TYR A 328 -19.81 -6.54 25.38
CA TYR A 328 -19.74 -6.82 23.94
C TYR A 328 -20.28 -8.20 23.57
N ILE A 329 -20.65 -8.36 22.29
CA ILE A 329 -20.88 -9.67 21.67
C ILE A 329 -19.60 -10.05 20.93
N GLU A 330 -18.99 -11.17 21.32
CA GLU A 330 -17.87 -11.77 20.59
C GLU A 330 -18.42 -12.58 19.42
N LEU A 331 -17.94 -12.30 18.22
CA LEU A 331 -18.31 -12.96 16.98
C LEU A 331 -17.08 -13.67 16.39
N LEU A 332 -17.09 -15.00 16.38
CA LEU A 332 -16.06 -15.81 15.75
C LEU A 332 -16.42 -16.06 14.29
N TYR A 333 -15.62 -15.57 13.36
CA TYR A 333 -15.75 -15.83 11.94
C TYR A 333 -14.77 -16.90 11.48
N ARG A 334 -15.23 -17.80 10.62
CA ARG A 334 -14.42 -18.83 9.95
C ARG A 334 -14.44 -18.62 8.44
N TYR A 335 -13.29 -18.73 7.79
CA TYR A 335 -13.21 -18.77 6.33
C TYR A 335 -13.49 -20.17 5.78
N THR A 336 -14.28 -20.25 4.73
CA THR A 336 -14.52 -21.43 3.91
C THR A 336 -14.46 -21.07 2.42
N ASN A 337 -14.64 -22.04 1.52
CA ASN A 337 -14.74 -21.74 0.08
C ASN A 337 -15.93 -20.84 -0.28
N ALA A 338 -16.95 -20.75 0.59
CA ALA A 338 -18.08 -19.83 0.43
C ALA A 338 -17.80 -18.42 0.99
N GLY A 339 -16.60 -18.18 1.55
CA GLY A 339 -16.24 -16.95 2.24
C GLY A 339 -16.30 -17.07 3.76
N TYR A 340 -16.33 -15.94 4.44
CA TYR A 340 -16.43 -15.86 5.89
C TYR A 340 -17.87 -15.97 6.38
N SER A 341 -18.11 -16.81 7.38
CA SER A 341 -19.38 -16.90 8.10
C SER A 341 -19.14 -16.93 9.61
N VAL A 342 -20.16 -16.57 10.38
CA VAL A 342 -20.13 -16.70 11.85
C VAL A 342 -20.13 -18.18 12.18
N ALA A 343 -19.10 -18.63 12.89
CA ALA A 343 -18.94 -19.99 13.37
C ALA A 343 -19.40 -20.15 14.82
N ASP A 344 -19.26 -19.09 15.62
CA ASP A 344 -19.69 -19.05 17.02
C ASP A 344 -19.91 -17.60 17.47
N TYR A 345 -20.70 -17.41 18.52
CA TYR A 345 -20.83 -16.13 19.18
C TYR A 345 -21.10 -16.30 20.68
N LYS A 346 -20.64 -15.34 21.49
CA LYS A 346 -20.97 -15.28 22.92
C LYS A 346 -21.12 -13.84 23.40
N LYS A 347 -22.00 -13.64 24.38
CA LYS A 347 -22.14 -12.36 25.08
C LYS A 347 -21.12 -12.29 26.22
N VAL A 348 -20.44 -11.17 26.36
CA VAL A 348 -19.50 -10.89 27.45
C VAL A 348 -19.97 -9.63 28.16
N GLU A 349 -20.28 -9.78 29.44
CA GLU A 349 -20.50 -8.67 30.37
C GLU A 349 -19.15 -8.35 31.04
N VAL A 350 -18.89 -7.06 31.29
CA VAL A 350 -17.64 -6.58 31.91
C VAL A 350 -17.91 -6.10 33.32
#